data_AF-A0A4Q3BN93-F1
#
_entry.id   AF-A0A4Q3BN93-F1
#
_cell.length_a   1.000
_cell.length_b   1.000
_cell.length_c   1.000
_cell.angle_alpha   90.00
_cell.angle_beta   90.00
_cell.angle_gamma   90.00
#
_symmetry.space_group_name_H-M   'P 1'
#
loop_
_entity.id
_entity.type
_entity.pdbx_description
1 polymer ?
#
loop_
_entity_poly.entity_id
_entity_poly.type
_entity_poly.pdbx_seq_one_letter_code
_entity_poly.pdbx_strand_id
1 'polypeptide(L)'
;MLFSVLLIASFLLTIFLIAISYRLKVALTIISVLLLVVFIGGYFLLKIFGEAFGEHCEKFNTHRVKEYTIEEYQCIGYAGPPFHKYILKINEKEIASDGQRIDSCTFGFRKSDDIKLKLNFCQQEIFETIENDSIK
;
A
#
# COMPACT_ATOMS: atom_id res chain seq x y z
N MET A 1 31.37 15.61 -25.10
CA MET A 1 30.25 16.40 -25.64
C MET A 1 29.18 16.72 -24.60
N LEU A 2 28.73 15.77 -23.77
CA LEU A 2 27.70 16.05 -22.75
C LEU A 2 28.10 17.12 -21.72
N PHE A 3 29.36 17.08 -21.25
CA PHE A 3 29.89 18.00 -20.25
C PHE A 3 29.99 19.45 -20.76
N SER A 4 30.40 19.63 -22.02
CA SER A 4 30.47 20.96 -22.65
C SER A 4 29.08 21.56 -22.88
N VAL A 5 28.08 20.73 -23.20
CA VAL A 5 26.69 21.18 -23.33
C VAL A 5 26.12 21.60 -21.97
N LEU A 6 26.45 20.89 -20.89
CA LEU A 6 26.04 21.24 -19.53
C LEU A 6 26.64 22.56 -19.05
N LEU A 7 27.92 22.81 -19.35
CA LEU A 7 28.58 24.08 -19.00
C LEU A 7 27.98 25.27 -19.75
N ILE A 8 27.69 25.11 -21.04
CA ILE A 8 27.07 26.16 -21.86
C ILE A 8 25.63 26.44 -21.39
N ALA A 9 24.85 25.39 -21.11
CA ALA A 9 23.49 25.54 -20.60
C ALA A 9 23.47 26.25 -19.22
N SER A 10 24.39 25.89 -18.33
CA SER A 10 24.54 26.54 -17.02
C SER A 10 24.92 28.02 -17.15
N PHE A 11 25.88 28.34 -18.02
CA PHE A 11 26.34 29.71 -18.25
C PHE A 11 25.27 30.61 -18.91
N LEU A 12 24.49 30.06 -19.85
CA LEU A 12 23.36 30.76 -20.44
C LEU A 12 22.24 31.00 -19.44
N LEU A 13 21.98 30.03 -18.54
CA LEU A 13 21.01 30.16 -17.46
C LEU A 13 21.41 31.28 -16.49
N THR A 14 22.67 31.37 -16.11
CA THR A 14 23.13 32.43 -15.19
C THR A 14 23.06 33.81 -15.84
N ILE A 15 23.42 33.96 -17.11
CA ILE A 15 23.26 35.23 -17.85
C ILE A 15 21.79 35.60 -17.98
N PHE A 16 20.92 34.64 -18.32
CA PHE A 16 19.48 34.85 -18.41
C PHE A 16 18.91 35.32 -17.06
N LEU A 17 19.32 34.68 -15.96
CA LEU A 17 18.95 35.09 -14.61
C LEU A 17 19.47 36.49 -14.26
N ILE A 18 20.65 36.90 -14.74
CA ILE A 18 21.20 38.25 -14.51
C ILE A 18 20.42 39.30 -15.31
N ALA A 19 20.04 39.01 -16.55
CA ALA A 19 19.33 39.92 -17.48
C ALA A 19 17.86 40.18 -17.12
N ILE A 20 17.26 39.31 -16.31
CA ILE A 20 15.91 39.46 -15.79
C ILE A 20 15.85 40.73 -14.90
N SER A 21 14.92 41.63 -15.26
CA SER A 21 14.65 42.87 -14.50
C SER A 21 14.42 42.57 -13.02
N TYR A 22 14.85 43.46 -12.13
CA TYR A 22 14.74 43.26 -10.67
C TYR A 22 13.33 42.85 -10.21
N ARG A 23 12.30 43.38 -10.89
CA ARG A 23 10.89 43.04 -10.64
C ARG A 23 10.56 41.58 -11.00
N LEU A 24 11.12 41.05 -12.09
CA LEU A 24 10.92 39.67 -12.51
C LEU A 24 11.74 38.68 -11.65
N LYS A 25 12.92 39.09 -11.15
CA LYS A 25 13.69 38.31 -10.16
C LYS A 25 12.90 38.10 -8.87
N VAL A 26 12.34 39.18 -8.32
CA VAL A 26 11.53 39.13 -7.10
C VAL A 26 10.28 38.26 -7.31
N ALA A 27 9.60 38.39 -8.45
CA ALA A 27 8.44 37.57 -8.77
C ALA A 27 8.79 36.06 -8.85
N LEU A 28 9.90 35.70 -9.50
CA LEU A 28 10.37 34.31 -9.59
C LEU A 28 10.74 33.74 -8.22
N THR A 29 11.39 34.51 -7.36
CA THR A 29 11.72 34.08 -5.99
C THR A 29 10.45 33.80 -5.18
N ILE A 30 9.44 34.68 -5.25
CA ILE A 30 8.17 34.49 -4.54
C ILE A 30 7.48 33.21 -5.02
N ILE A 31 7.39 32.99 -6.33
CA ILE A 31 6.76 31.79 -6.90
C ILE A 31 7.52 30.52 -6.47
N SER A 32 8.85 30.55 -6.48
CA SER A 32 9.68 29.42 -6.05
C SER A 32 9.46 29.07 -4.58
N VAL A 33 9.40 30.09 -3.70
CA VAL A 33 9.13 29.87 -2.27
C VAL A 33 7.71 29.35 -2.07
N LEU A 34 6.73 29.89 -2.79
CA LEU A 34 5.34 29.45 -2.71
C LEU A 34 5.20 27.98 -3.12
N LEU A 35 5.82 27.58 -4.24
CA LEU A 35 5.84 26.18 -4.67
C LEU A 35 6.46 25.28 -3.61
N LEU A 36 7.59 25.68 -3.04
CA LEU A 36 8.28 24.90 -2.02
C LEU A 36 7.40 24.70 -0.76
N VAL A 37 6.68 25.74 -0.34
CA VAL A 37 5.70 25.66 0.76
C VAL A 37 4.55 24.72 0.41
N VAL A 38 4.02 24.77 -0.81
CA VAL A 38 2.93 23.89 -1.26
C VAL A 38 3.38 22.43 -1.31
N PHE A 39 4.58 22.15 -1.83
CA PHE A 39 5.10 20.77 -1.88
C PHE A 39 5.38 20.21 -0.49
N ILE A 40 6.05 20.97 0.37
CA ILE A 40 6.35 20.53 1.74
C ILE A 40 5.05 20.38 2.54
N GLY A 41 4.19 21.41 2.54
CA GLY A 41 2.91 21.37 3.25
C GLY A 41 1.99 20.26 2.73
N GLY A 42 1.91 20.08 1.41
CA GLY A 42 1.15 19.01 0.77
C GLY A 42 1.67 17.62 1.14
N TYR A 43 2.99 17.42 1.17
CA TYR A 43 3.59 16.17 1.61
C TYR A 43 3.29 15.85 3.08
N PHE A 44 3.41 16.83 3.98
CA PHE A 44 3.09 16.64 5.40
C PHE A 44 1.59 16.39 5.62
N LEU A 45 0.72 17.11 4.92
CA LEU A 45 -0.72 16.86 4.93
C LEU A 45 -1.02 15.45 4.45
N LEU A 46 -0.49 15.03 3.29
CA LEU A 46 -0.70 13.68 2.77
C LEU A 46 -0.16 12.59 3.70
N LYS A 47 0.90 12.85 4.45
CA LYS A 47 1.42 11.89 5.43
C LYS A 47 0.52 11.77 6.66
N ILE A 48 0.14 12.90 7.26
CA ILE A 48 -0.73 12.93 8.45
C ILE A 48 -2.10 12.37 8.12
N PHE A 49 -2.67 12.82 7.00
CA PHE A 49 -3.93 12.31 6.53
C PHE A 49 -3.78 10.88 6.01
N GLY A 50 -2.69 10.50 5.34
CA GLY A 50 -2.45 9.14 4.86
C GLY A 50 -2.36 8.10 5.99
N GLU A 51 -1.76 8.47 7.13
CA GLU A 51 -1.79 7.67 8.34
C GLU A 51 -3.19 7.64 8.97
N ALA A 52 -3.94 8.75 8.93
CA ALA A 52 -5.35 8.76 9.34
C ALA A 52 -6.24 7.93 8.41
N PHE A 53 -5.96 7.90 7.11
CA PHE A 53 -6.58 7.08 6.07
C PHE A 53 -6.11 5.62 6.13
N GLY A 54 -5.14 5.29 6.98
CA GLY A 54 -4.65 3.94 7.19
C GLY A 54 -5.71 3.07 7.85
N GLU A 55 -5.84 1.83 7.37
CA GLU A 55 -6.69 0.81 7.99
C GLU A 55 -6.12 0.46 9.38
N HIS A 56 -6.83 0.81 10.46
CA HIS A 56 -6.43 0.40 11.80
C HIS A 56 -6.94 -1.02 12.05
N CYS A 57 -6.04 -1.99 11.95
CA CYS A 57 -6.33 -3.39 12.21
C CYS A 57 -5.80 -3.82 13.57
N GLU A 58 -6.70 -4.30 14.42
CA GLU A 58 -6.35 -4.97 15.67
C GLU A 58 -6.47 -6.48 15.51
N LYS A 59 -5.50 -7.21 16.06
CA LYS A 59 -5.52 -8.68 16.02
C LYS A 59 -6.63 -9.17 16.97
N PHE A 60 -7.66 -9.78 16.39
CA PHE A 60 -8.86 -10.22 17.09
C PHE A 60 -8.72 -11.67 17.59
N ASN A 61 -8.28 -12.58 16.72
CA ASN A 61 -8.19 -14.01 17.08
C ASN A 61 -7.07 -14.73 16.32
N THR A 62 -6.72 -15.93 16.79
CA THR A 62 -5.77 -16.81 16.11
C THR A 62 -6.24 -18.25 16.18
N HIS A 63 -6.41 -18.87 15.02
CA HIS A 63 -6.74 -20.28 14.88
C HIS A 63 -5.53 -21.03 14.33
N ARG A 64 -5.30 -22.24 14.84
CA ARG A 64 -4.22 -23.12 14.35
C ARG A 64 -4.82 -24.40 13.80
N VAL A 65 -4.39 -24.79 12.61
CA VAL A 65 -4.79 -26.02 11.91
C VAL A 65 -3.53 -26.69 11.38
N LYS A 66 -3.06 -27.72 12.08
CA LYS A 66 -1.78 -28.39 11.78
C LYS A 66 -0.63 -27.36 11.78
N GLU A 67 0.02 -27.18 10.63
CA GLU A 67 1.12 -26.24 10.39
C GLU A 67 0.66 -24.83 9.96
N TYR A 68 -0.64 -24.65 9.73
CA TYR A 68 -1.22 -23.39 9.29
C TYR A 68 -1.74 -22.59 10.49
N THR A 69 -1.46 -21.29 10.49
CA THR A 69 -2.01 -20.33 11.44
C THR A 69 -2.87 -19.33 10.69
N ILE A 70 -4.12 -19.19 11.12
CA ILE A 70 -5.06 -18.20 10.61
C ILE A 70 -5.15 -17.09 11.65
N GLU A 71 -4.78 -15.87 11.27
CA GLU A 71 -4.91 -14.69 12.11
C GLU A 71 -6.10 -13.86 11.62
N GLU A 72 -7.04 -13.63 12.52
CA GLU A 72 -8.20 -12.77 12.28
C GLU A 72 -7.89 -11.37 12.83
N TYR A 73 -8.08 -10.37 11.98
CA TYR A 73 -7.95 -8.97 12.30
C TYR A 73 -9.31 -8.31 12.18
N GLN A 74 -9.63 -7.45 13.14
CA GLN A 74 -10.75 -6.54 13.05
C GLN A 74 -10.20 -5.18 12.65
N CYS A 75 -10.65 -4.69 11.50
CA CYS A 75 -10.11 -3.51 10.87
C CYS A 75 -11.19 -2.42 10.79
N ILE A 76 -10.80 -1.19 11.08
CA ILE A 76 -11.65 0.00 10.95
C ILE A 76 -11.09 0.81 9.78
N GLY A 77 -11.86 0.89 8.70
CA GLY A 77 -11.55 1.76 7.56
C GLY A 77 -11.83 3.23 7.89
N TYR A 78 -11.15 4.15 7.20
CA TYR A 78 -11.23 5.61 7.44
C TYR A 78 -12.65 6.19 7.51
N ALA A 79 -13.58 5.65 6.73
CA ALA A 79 -14.97 6.08 6.69
C ALA A 79 -15.93 4.92 6.39
N GLY A 80 -15.50 3.68 6.67
CA GLY A 80 -16.24 2.46 6.36
C GLY A 80 -16.72 1.74 7.63
N PRO A 81 -17.70 0.84 7.50
CA PRO A 81 -18.02 -0.08 8.59
C PRO A 81 -16.79 -0.93 8.95
N PRO A 82 -16.68 -1.39 10.21
CA PRO A 82 -15.67 -2.37 10.59
C PRO A 82 -15.76 -3.59 9.68
N PHE A 83 -14.61 -4.14 9.32
CA PHE A 83 -14.53 -5.36 8.51
C PHE A 83 -13.47 -6.29 9.09
N HIS A 84 -13.56 -7.57 8.69
CA HIS A 84 -12.62 -8.60 9.13
C HIS A 84 -11.63 -8.90 8.01
N LYS A 85 -10.36 -9.02 8.38
CA LYS A 85 -9.29 -9.47 7.50
C LYS A 85 -8.69 -10.75 8.04
N TYR A 86 -8.44 -11.71 7.15
CA TYR A 86 -7.94 -13.03 7.50
C TYR A 86 -6.61 -13.29 6.81
N ILE A 87 -5.58 -13.56 7.60
CA ILE A 87 -4.23 -13.84 7.10
C ILE A 87 -3.86 -15.29 7.40
N LEU A 88 -3.39 -16.00 6.38
CA LEU A 88 -2.89 -17.36 6.48
C LEU A 88 -1.37 -17.35 6.54
N LYS A 89 -0.81 -18.01 7.56
CA LYS A 89 0.62 -18.15 7.78
C LYS A 89 1.02 -19.62 7.89
N ILE A 90 2.20 -19.96 7.39
CA ILE A 90 2.88 -21.24 7.64
C ILE A 90 4.23 -20.91 8.26
N ASN A 91 4.56 -21.48 9.42
CA ASN A 91 5.83 -21.21 10.13
C ASN A 91 6.10 -19.70 10.26
N GLU A 92 5.09 -18.93 10.67
CA GLU A 92 5.13 -17.45 10.83
C GLU A 92 5.27 -16.64 9.53
N LYS A 93 5.46 -17.29 8.38
CA LYS A 93 5.51 -16.64 7.07
C LYS A 93 4.11 -16.52 6.48
N GLU A 94 3.72 -15.31 6.11
CA GLU A 94 2.48 -15.05 5.37
C GLU A 94 2.49 -15.76 4.01
N ILE A 95 1.42 -16.50 3.73
CA ILE A 95 1.21 -17.19 2.46
C ILE A 95 -0.01 -16.67 1.70
N ALA A 96 -1.00 -16.10 2.38
CA ALA A 96 -2.17 -15.45 1.79
C ALA A 96 -2.79 -14.45 2.78
N SER A 97 -3.35 -13.35 2.30
CA SER A 97 -4.03 -12.32 3.11
C SER A 97 -5.43 -11.96 2.62
N ASP A 98 -5.94 -12.69 1.62
CA ASP A 98 -7.26 -12.53 1.03
C ASP A 98 -8.27 -13.54 1.59
N GLY A 99 -8.08 -13.97 2.83
CA GLY A 99 -8.93 -14.96 3.44
C GLY A 99 -10.36 -14.46 3.63
N GLN A 100 -11.31 -15.38 3.55
CA GLN A 100 -12.71 -15.15 3.86
C GLN A 100 -13.22 -16.24 4.81
N ARG A 101 -14.08 -15.85 5.75
CA ARG A 101 -14.82 -16.81 6.56
C ARG A 101 -16.01 -17.33 5.76
N ILE A 102 -16.04 -18.63 5.50
CA ILE A 102 -17.15 -19.28 4.78
C ILE A 102 -18.25 -19.63 5.77
N ASP A 103 -17.87 -20.25 6.88
CA ASP A 103 -18.77 -20.70 7.94
C ASP A 103 -18.14 -20.44 9.33
N SER A 104 -18.85 -20.78 10.40
CA SER A 104 -18.34 -20.63 11.77
C SER A 104 -16.99 -21.32 12.01
N CYS A 105 -16.71 -22.43 11.31
CA CYS A 105 -15.54 -23.28 11.47
C CYS A 105 -14.56 -23.27 10.28
N THR A 106 -14.93 -22.61 9.17
CA THR A 106 -14.27 -22.81 7.87
C THR A 106 -13.83 -21.49 7.25
N PHE A 107 -12.57 -21.44 6.86
CA PHE A 107 -11.96 -20.30 6.19
C PHE A 107 -11.48 -20.69 4.79
N GLY A 108 -11.75 -19.85 3.80
CA GLY A 108 -11.25 -19.97 2.44
C GLY A 108 -10.13 -18.96 2.18
N PHE A 109 -9.09 -19.37 1.47
CA PHE A 109 -7.98 -18.51 1.04
C PHE A 109 -7.64 -18.82 -0.42
N ARG A 110 -7.11 -17.84 -1.15
CA ARG A 110 -6.52 -18.07 -2.47
C ARG A 110 -5.00 -18.05 -2.31
N LYS A 111 -4.34 -19.17 -2.59
CA LYS A 111 -2.88 -19.28 -2.50
C LYS A 111 -2.20 -18.76 -3.77
N SER A 112 -2.84 -18.95 -4.92
CA SER A 112 -2.45 -18.52 -6.26
C SER A 112 -3.72 -18.44 -7.11
N ASP A 113 -3.68 -17.81 -8.28
CA ASP A 113 -4.85 -17.59 -9.14
C ASP A 113 -5.74 -18.85 -9.32
N ASP A 114 -5.12 -20.03 -9.41
CA ASP A 114 -5.82 -21.30 -9.63
C ASP A 114 -6.00 -22.18 -8.38
N ILE A 115 -5.44 -21.81 -7.22
CA ILE A 115 -5.43 -22.66 -6.02
C ILE A 115 -6.24 -22.03 -4.89
N LYS A 116 -7.37 -22.67 -4.57
CA LYS A 116 -8.21 -22.34 -3.42
C LYS A 116 -7.94 -23.32 -2.27
N LEU A 117 -7.64 -22.77 -1.10
CA LEU A 117 -7.50 -23.52 0.14
C LEU A 117 -8.74 -23.31 1.00
N LYS A 118 -9.31 -24.38 1.53
CA LYS A 118 -10.32 -24.34 2.58
C LYS A 118 -9.77 -25.02 3.83
N LEU A 119 -9.75 -24.32 4.94
CA LEU A 119 -9.27 -24.82 6.23
C LEU A 119 -10.45 -24.92 7.19
N ASN A 120 -10.66 -26.09 7.77
CA ASN A 120 -11.63 -26.32 8.84
C ASN A 120 -10.90 -26.50 10.16
N PHE A 121 -11.01 -25.54 11.08
CA PHE A 121 -10.30 -25.61 12.36
C PHE A 121 -11.02 -26.48 13.40
N CYS A 122 -12.32 -26.73 13.24
CA CYS A 122 -13.09 -27.60 14.14
C CYS A 122 -12.76 -29.07 13.90
N GLN A 123 -12.53 -29.46 12.64
CA GLN A 123 -12.14 -30.83 12.24
C GLN A 123 -10.62 -30.99 12.07
N GLN A 124 -9.86 -29.91 12.12
CA GLN A 124 -8.43 -29.87 11.78
C GLN A 124 -8.10 -30.42 10.37
N GLU A 125 -8.96 -30.10 9.40
CA GLU A 125 -8.86 -30.57 8.01
C GLU A 125 -8.52 -29.45 7.05
N ILE A 126 -7.84 -29.81 5.95
CA ILE A 126 -7.41 -28.89 4.90
C ILE A 126 -7.86 -29.49 3.57
N PHE A 127 -8.60 -28.72 2.79
CA PHE A 127 -9.05 -29.07 1.45
C PHE A 127 -8.42 -28.12 0.44
N GLU A 128 -7.67 -28.66 -0.50
CA GLU A 128 -7.12 -27.91 -1.62
C GLU A 128 -7.94 -28.21 -2.87
N THR A 129 -8.39 -27.17 -3.56
CA THR A 129 -9.14 -27.30 -4.80
C THR A 129 -8.46 -26.46 -5.86
N ILE A 130 -8.10 -27.12 -6.97
CA ILE A 130 -7.57 -26.45 -8.16
C ILE A 130 -8.78 -26.00 -8.97
N GLU A 131 -8.96 -24.69 -9.09
CA GLU A 131 -9.93 -24.10 -9.99
C GLU A 131 -9.36 -24.19 -11.40
N ASN A 132 -9.46 -25.37 -12.00
CA ASN A 132 -9.21 -25.50 -13.44
C ASN A 132 -10.29 -24.68 -14.13
N ASP A 133 -9.90 -23.50 -14.58
CA ASP A 133 -10.70 -22.62 -15.41
C ASP A 133 -11.12 -23.46 -16.62
N SER A 134 -12.36 -23.96 -16.54
CA SER A 134 -12.96 -24.77 -17.57
C SER A 134 -13.33 -23.79 -18.67
N ILE A 135 -12.32 -23.37 -19.44
CA ILE A 135 -12.48 -22.55 -20.63
C ILE A 135 -13.49 -23.30 -21.50
N LYS A 136 -14.67 -22.71 -21.60
CA LYS A 136 -15.80 -23.14 -22.42
C LYS A 136 -16.07 -22.05 -23.45
#